data_AF-A0A535XI84-F1
#
_entry.id   AF-A0A535XI84-F1
#
_cell.length_a   1.000
_cell.length_b   1.000
_cell.length_c   1.000
_cell.angle_alpha   90.00
_cell.angle_beta   90.00
_cell.angle_gamma   90.00
#
_symmetry.space_group_name_H-M   'P 1'
#
loop_
_entity.id
_entity.type
_entity.pdbx_description
1 polymer ?
#
loop_
_entity_poly.entity_id
_entity_poly.type
_entity_poly.pdbx_seq_one_letter_code
_entity_poly.pdbx_strand_id
1 'polypeptide(L)' 'MTYVITEPCIGVKDASCVDVCPVDCIHAKEEDTMYFIDPDECIDCGACEPECPVTAIFAEDATPDQWQNYIQINADYFAK' A
#
# COMPACT_ATOMS: atom_id res chain seq x y z
N MET A 1 13.15 -3.69 0.75
CA MET A 1 12.25 -2.98 1.67
C MET A 1 10.90 -2.97 0.96
N THR A 2 9.83 -2.46 1.55
CA THR A 2 8.57 -2.35 0.81
C THR A 2 7.78 -1.14 1.26
N TYR A 3 6.86 -0.72 0.38
CA TYR A 3 5.86 0.27 0.71
C TYR A 3 4.60 -0.39 1.26
N VAL A 4 3.95 0.29 2.20
CA VAL A 4 2.82 -0.23 2.96
C VAL A 4 1.71 0.80 2.94
N ILE A 5 0.51 0.35 2.60
CA ILE A 5 -0.70 1.17 2.65
C ILE A 5 -1.31 1.07 4.05
N THR A 6 -1.59 2.22 4.64
CA THR A 6 -2.10 2.36 6.00
C THR A 6 -3.55 2.85 6.02
N GLU A 7 -4.10 3.01 7.23
CA GLU A 7 -5.48 3.43 7.51
C GLU A 7 -6.05 4.57 6.65
N PRO A 8 -5.29 5.64 6.28
CA PRO A 8 -5.84 6.76 5.52
C PRO A 8 -6.39 6.39 4.14
N CYS A 9 -6.05 5.21 3.60
CA CYS A 9 -6.60 4.72 2.33
C CYS A 9 -8.07 4.27 2.45
N ILE A 10 -8.52 3.92 3.66
CA ILE A 10 -9.85 3.34 3.92
C ILE A 10 -10.94 4.34 3.52
N GLY A 11 -11.80 3.94 2.57
CA GLY A 11 -12.93 4.74 2.11
C GLY A 11 -12.62 5.81 1.06
N VAL A 12 -11.34 6.01 0.72
CA VAL A 12 -10.92 6.91 -0.37
C VAL A 12 -10.79 6.11 -1.67
N LYS A 13 -10.06 5.00 -1.64
CA LYS A 13 -9.80 4.10 -2.79
C LYS A 13 -9.56 4.86 -4.12
N ASP A 14 -8.70 5.87 -4.09
CA ASP A 14 -8.45 6.78 -5.22
C ASP A 14 -7.82 6.11 -6.45
N ALA A 15 -7.10 5.00 -6.25
CA ALA A 15 -6.43 4.20 -7.29
C ALA A 15 -5.25 4.87 -8.03
N SER A 16 -4.95 6.17 -7.83
CA SER A 16 -3.82 6.84 -8.50
C SER A 16 -2.46 6.17 -8.26
N CYS A 17 -2.28 5.54 -7.10
CA CYS A 17 -1.05 4.78 -6.81
C CYS A 17 -0.86 3.53 -7.68
N VAL A 18 -1.95 2.96 -8.21
CA VAL A 18 -1.91 1.76 -9.07
C VAL A 18 -1.35 2.12 -10.44
N ASP A 19 -1.81 3.23 -11.03
CA ASP A 19 -1.40 3.68 -12.38
C ASP A 19 0.10 3.99 -12.50
N VAL A 20 0.74 4.36 -11.39
CA VAL A 20 2.18 4.70 -11.37
C VAL A 20 3.08 3.54 -10.95
N CYS A 21 2.51 2.42 -10.49
CA CYS A 21 3.29 1.28 -10.04
C CYS A 21 3.91 0.55 -11.26
N PRO A 22 5.25 0.52 -11.41
CA PRO A 22 5.89 -0.07 -12.59
C PRO A 22 5.77 -1.60 -12.67
N VAL A 23 5.47 -2.24 -11.54
CA VAL A 23 5.35 -3.69 -11.38
C VAL A 23 3.92 -4.13 -11.08
N ASP A 24 2.95 -3.20 -11.07
CA ASP A 24 1.54 -3.45 -10.80
C ASP A 24 1.25 -4.17 -9.46
N CYS A 25 2.15 -4.08 -8.47
CA CYS A 25 2.06 -4.81 -7.20
C CYS A 25 1.02 -4.25 -6.20
N ILE A 26 0.01 -3.51 -6.67
CA ILE A 26 -1.01 -2.86 -5.81
C ILE A 26 -2.38 -3.40 -6.19
N HIS A 27 -3.04 -4.10 -5.27
CA HIS A 27 -4.30 -4.76 -5.54
C HIS A 27 -5.36 -4.47 -4.47
N ALA A 28 -6.62 -4.49 -4.88
CA ALA A 28 -7.80 -4.46 -4.00
C ALA A 28 -8.92 -5.27 -4.64
N LYS A 29 -9.72 -5.99 -3.85
CA LYS A 29 -11.01 -6.52 -4.31
C LYS A 29 -12.10 -5.47 -4.22
N GLU A 30 -13.24 -5.78 -4.85
CA GLU A 30 -14.45 -4.94 -4.77
C GLU A 30 -14.97 -4.81 -3.34
N GLU A 31 -14.80 -5.86 -2.53
CA GLU A 31 -15.23 -5.93 -1.13
C GLU A 31 -14.27 -5.23 -0.15
N ASP A 32 -13.04 -4.95 -0.57
CA ASP A 32 -12.05 -4.31 0.31
C ASP A 32 -12.29 -2.81 0.43
N THR A 33 -11.97 -2.27 1.61
CA THR A 33 -12.14 -0.84 1.91
C THR A 33 -10.90 0.00 1.57
N MET A 34 -9.77 -0.64 1.26
CA MET A 34 -8.48 -0.02 0.93
C MET A 34 -7.73 -0.85 -0.13
N TYR A 35 -6.60 -0.33 -0.62
CA TYR A 35 -5.65 -1.06 -1.45
C TYR A 35 -4.55 -1.69 -0.60
N PHE A 36 -3.94 -2.77 -1.11
CA PHE A 36 -2.83 -3.47 -0.48
C PHE A 36 -1.64 -3.56 -1.45
N ILE A 37 -0.43 -3.41 -0.93
CA ILE A 37 0.82 -3.56 -1.68
C ILE A 37 1.40 -4.94 -1.40
N ASP A 38 1.77 -5.67 -2.45
CA ASP A 38 2.48 -6.94 -2.34
C ASP A 38 3.95 -6.69 -1.97
N PRO A 39 4.41 -7.11 -0.78
CA PRO A 39 5.79 -6.91 -0.36
C PRO A 39 6.81 -7.77 -1.13
N ASP A 40 6.39 -8.87 -1.75
CA ASP A 40 7.27 -9.75 -2.51
C ASP A 40 7.52 -9.23 -3.94
N GLU A 41 6.56 -8.49 -4.51
CA GLU A 41 6.69 -7.87 -5.83
C GLU A 41 7.14 -6.41 -5.80
N CYS A 42 6.98 -5.72 -4.67
CA CYS A 42 7.40 -4.33 -4.53
C CYS A 42 8.92 -4.17 -4.70
N ILE A 43 9.32 -3.23 -5.57
CA ILE A 43 10.73 -2.96 -5.89
C ILE A 43 11.28 -1.67 -5.25
N ASP A 44 10.62 -1.14 -4.21
CA ASP A 44 11.04 0.09 -3.50
C ASP A 44 11.21 1.33 -4.41
N CYS A 45 10.46 1.44 -5.50
CA CYS A 45 10.64 2.56 -6.44
C CYS A 45 10.16 3.92 -5.89
N GLY A 46 9.26 3.92 -4.90
CA GLY A 46 8.73 5.14 -4.26
C GLY A 46 7.82 6.01 -5.14
N ALA A 47 7.43 5.54 -6.32
CA ALA A 47 6.56 6.30 -7.23
C ALA A 47 5.13 6.49 -6.67
N CYS A 48 4.65 5.55 -5.85
CA CYS A 48 3.29 5.56 -5.32
C CYS A 48 3.08 6.55 -4.15
N GLU A 49 4.11 6.84 -3.34
CA GLU A 49 4.03 7.74 -2.18
C GLU A 49 3.53 9.16 -2.51
N PRO A 50 4.11 9.90 -3.48
CA PRO A 50 3.69 11.27 -3.79
C PRO A 50 2.34 11.35 -4.49
N GLU A 51 1.89 10.26 -5.12
CA GLU A 51 0.61 10.21 -5.85
C GLU A 51 -0.59 10.00 -4.93
N CYS A 52 -0.37 9.52 -3.70
CA CYS A 52 -1.46 9.30 -2.77
C CYS A 52 -1.98 10.64 -2.20
N PRO A 53 -3.23 11.06 -2.50
CA PRO A 53 -3.76 12.37 -2.10
C PRO A 53 -3.94 12.52 -0.58
N VAL A 54 -4.02 11.40 0.14
CA VAL A 54 -4.20 11.32 1.60
C VAL A 54 -2.95 10.83 2.31
N THR A 55 -1.84 10.68 1.60
CA THR A 55 -0.54 10.25 2.16
C THR A 55 -0.69 8.96 2.99
N ALA A 56 -1.36 7.96 2.42
CA ALA A 56 -1.60 6.67 3.09
C ALA A 56 -0.45 5.67 2.93
N ILE A 57 0.53 5.97 2.08
CA ILE A 57 1.59 5.05 1.67
C ILE A 57 2.87 5.47 2.36
N PHE A 58 3.49 4.53 3.09
CA PHE A 58 4.75 4.75 3.79
C PHE A 58 5.71 3.61 3.49
N ALA A 59 7.02 3.86 3.52
CA ALA A 59 8.00 2.78 3.59
C ALA A 59 7.83 2.00 4.90
N GLU A 60 8.12 0.70 4.90
CA GLU A 60 8.00 -0.16 6.09
C GLU A 60 8.72 0.41 7.33
N ASP A 61 9.90 1.01 7.10
CA ASP A 61 10.75 1.59 8.14
C ASP A 61 10.30 3.00 8.56
N ALA A 62 9.57 3.70 7.69
CA ALA A 62 9.00 5.01 7.93
C ALA A 62 7.54 4.95 8.43
N THR A 63 6.97 3.75 8.55
CA THR A 63 5.59 3.55 8.98
C THR A 63 5.46 3.92 10.46
N PRO A 64 4.56 4.84 10.83
CA PRO A 64 4.31 5.21 12.22
C PRO A 64 3.97 4.00 13.10
N ASP A 65 4.39 4.01 14.38
CA ASP A 65 4.18 2.90 15.33
C ASP A 65 2.72 2.43 15.42
N GLN A 66 1.78 3.37 15.33
CA GLN A 66 0.33 3.11 15.35
C GLN A 66 -0.16 2.27 14.15
N TRP A 67 0.57 2.28 13.03
CA TRP A 67 0.21 1.60 11.79
C TRP A 67 1.15 0.46 11.42
N GLN A 68 2.06 0.06 12.31
CA GLN A 68 2.96 -1.08 12.11
C GLN A 68 2.21 -2.39 11.79
N ASN A 69 0.99 -2.55 12.32
CA ASN A 69 0.15 -3.71 12.01
C ASN A 69 -0.22 -3.80 10.52
N TYR A 70 -0.26 -2.67 9.80
CA TYR A 70 -0.59 -2.66 8.38
C TYR A 70 0.48 -3.34 7.52
N ILE A 71 1.73 -3.41 8.00
CA ILE A 71 2.81 -4.13 7.29
C ILE A 71 2.41 -5.59 7.11
N GLN A 72 2.01 -6.24 8.20
CA GLN A 72 1.58 -7.64 8.16
C GLN A 72 0.24 -7.80 7.43
N ILE A 73 -0.70 -6.86 7.57
CA ILE A 73 -1.99 -6.91 6.86
C ILE A 73 -1.79 -6.89 5.34
N ASN A 74 -0.89 -6.04 4.84
CA ASN A 74 -0.58 -5.97 3.41
C ASN A 74 0.04 -7.30 2.94
N ALA A 75 1.00 -7.86 3.68
CA ALA A 75 1.61 -9.15 3.36
C ALA A 75 0.60 -10.33 3.40
N ASP A 76 -0.21 -10.41 4.45
CA ASP A 76 -1.20 -11.47 4.67
C ASP A 76 -2.30 -11.48 3.59
N TYR A 77 -2.55 -10.34 2.95
CA TYR A 77 -3.48 -10.25 1.84
C TYR A 77 -3.03 -11.07 0.61
N PHE A 78 -1.72 -11.18 0.40
CA PHE A 78 -1.11 -11.90 -0.73
C PHE A 78 -0.59 -13.30 -0.38
N ALA A 79 -0.41 -13.61 0.91
CA ALA A 79 0.11 -14.89 1.40
C ALA A 79 -0.84 -16.11 1.24
N LYS A 80 -1.73 -16.12 0.25
CA LYS A 80 -2.79 -17.13 0.05
C LYS A 80 -2.57 -18.05 -1.15
#